data_AF-A0A3M0WC23-F1
#
_entry.id   AF-A0A3M0WC23-F1
#
_cell.length_a   1.000
_cell.length_b   1.000
_cell.length_c   1.000
_cell.angle_alpha   90.00
_cell.angle_beta   90.00
_cell.angle_gamma   90.00
#
_symmetry.space_group_name_H-M   'P 1'
#
loop_
_entity.id
_entity.type
_entity.pdbx_description
1 polymer ?
#
loop_
_entity_poly.entity_id
_entity_poly.type
_entity_poly.pdbx_seq_one_letter_code
_entity_poly.pdbx_strand_id
1 'polypeptide(L)'
;MASSAVTAMPHSFHHIPIPPMPRVRPPRALPGTVSPNTDPQPAGPVPPKKVWVQGKWRDPVSRAAKHRSQVVSSHTQKALRHKTHGLSIFAYFHVRTHQVVYSLSRVLQESQVLPQLLFHGKKTVPAGLRRDHWRPYFSVHFPSTPGGARAGLVAYQRLREFSARRQLSPDLDSLRHTEETVAQWFKREDPIDLHIKMLDKKERPPKIGRVMGIGPRARKIMEQKASSVADAAFVLGLAVQDIKAWTVEELKDRTQDRLKYELGQKGRRRLLQIREAERQKAAEIAERQELVQKSGSAGLVALEKGAAEEVALEYGGRVGRKHHVSNLADLETEVQSLEDYDKELAKVEAAATDEEKKQLLNKLAEIQVLWADMRDGTYAKSWPASVFHDDMAYAAQTWRNGRLVWSAHVAARDGTKPKHLLVEELQQQNEVKLKEEMVNVRERAHQTLVDRAESEVKRIYHRETQSRVPTTEEEQRDYEHAQSAVDGDAVEPEKQEAPEALDIWRRQLAARIYQERVVASEAKLRLAKAELLEARGDKAEAQRLKAEAGDDVVIPSSSGSPGAGGGAWSSIKSALHRVLLRR
;
A
#
# COMPACT_ATOMS: atom_id res chain seq x y z
N MET A 1 -43.09 -14.39 -64.40
CA MET A 1 -43.71 -13.05 -64.29
C MET A 1 -44.60 -13.05 -63.05
N ALA A 2 -44.40 -12.06 -62.17
CA ALA A 2 -45.21 -11.72 -60.99
C ALA A 2 -45.23 -12.70 -59.80
N SER A 3 -44.31 -12.50 -58.83
CA SER A 3 -44.57 -12.69 -57.38
C SER A 3 -43.35 -12.24 -56.55
N SER A 4 -43.28 -10.96 -56.18
CA SER A 4 -42.44 -10.48 -55.06
C SER A 4 -42.63 -8.97 -54.84
N ALA A 5 -43.68 -8.54 -54.15
CA ALA A 5 -43.82 -7.12 -53.78
C ALA A 5 -44.74 -6.85 -52.59
N VAL A 6 -44.65 -7.60 -51.48
CA VAL A 6 -45.26 -7.16 -50.21
C VAL A 6 -44.50 -7.75 -49.03
N THR A 7 -43.58 -7.00 -48.41
CA THR A 7 -43.47 -6.86 -46.93
C THR A 7 -42.30 -5.97 -46.53
N ALA A 8 -42.51 -5.23 -45.44
CA ALA A 8 -41.55 -4.48 -44.63
C ALA A 8 -41.12 -3.09 -45.13
N MET A 9 -42.06 -2.13 -45.05
CA MET A 9 -41.69 -0.74 -44.78
C MET A 9 -41.27 -0.60 -43.31
N PRO A 10 -40.05 -0.15 -42.98
CA PRO A 10 -39.72 0.26 -41.62
C PRO A 10 -40.45 1.58 -41.33
N HIS A 11 -41.45 1.56 -40.47
CA HIS A 11 -42.01 2.77 -39.86
C HIS A 11 -40.96 3.39 -38.92
N SER A 12 -40.03 4.16 -39.49
CA SER A 12 -39.15 5.03 -38.71
C SER A 12 -39.97 6.25 -38.27
N PHE A 13 -40.70 6.12 -37.17
CA PHE A 13 -41.15 7.29 -36.43
C PHE A 13 -39.90 8.00 -35.92
N HIS A 14 -39.55 9.13 -36.55
CA HIS A 14 -38.58 10.05 -36.00
C HIS A 14 -39.02 10.41 -34.58
N HIS A 15 -38.30 9.92 -33.57
CA HIS A 15 -38.53 10.30 -32.18
C HIS A 15 -38.37 11.82 -32.12
N ILE A 16 -39.48 12.55 -31.99
CA ILE A 16 -39.44 13.98 -31.70
C ILE A 16 -38.71 14.07 -30.35
N PRO A 17 -37.50 14.68 -30.29
CA PRO A 17 -36.80 14.79 -29.03
C PRO A 17 -37.66 15.63 -28.10
N ILE A 18 -38.14 15.00 -27.03
CA ILE A 18 -38.84 15.72 -25.96
C ILE A 18 -37.92 16.87 -25.55
N PRO A 19 -38.37 18.13 -25.61
CA PRO A 19 -37.55 19.26 -25.21
C PRO A 19 -37.08 19.01 -23.77
N PRO A 20 -35.78 19.15 -23.48
CA PRO A 20 -35.26 18.86 -22.15
C PRO A 20 -36.01 19.74 -21.15
N MET A 21 -36.83 19.11 -20.29
CA MET A 21 -37.53 19.82 -19.24
C MET A 21 -36.52 20.69 -18.48
N PRO A 22 -36.80 21.99 -18.27
CA PRO A 22 -35.90 22.84 -17.51
C PRO A 22 -35.75 22.21 -16.13
N ARG A 23 -34.54 21.74 -15.81
CA ARG A 23 -34.23 21.23 -14.49
C ARG A 23 -34.45 22.38 -13.51
N VAL A 24 -35.59 22.38 -12.84
CA VAL A 24 -35.90 23.32 -11.76
C VAL A 24 -34.79 23.14 -10.74
N ARG A 25 -33.86 24.09 -10.70
CA ARG A 25 -32.77 24.05 -9.73
C ARG A 25 -33.42 24.20 -8.37
N PRO A 26 -33.08 23.36 -7.37
CA PRO A 26 -33.56 23.57 -6.02
C PRO A 26 -33.24 25.01 -5.59
N PRO A 27 -34.11 25.65 -4.81
CA PRO A 27 -33.91 27.03 -4.37
C PRO A 27 -32.51 27.17 -3.76
N ARG A 28 -31.76 28.16 -4.25
CA ARG A 28 -30.40 28.43 -3.79
C ARG A 28 -30.50 28.80 -2.31
N ALA A 29 -29.79 28.07 -1.46
CA ALA A 29 -29.72 28.38 -0.03
C ALA A 29 -29.29 29.85 0.15
N LEU A 30 -29.93 30.55 1.09
CA LEU A 30 -29.59 31.94 1.38
C LEU A 30 -28.12 32.02 1.84
N PRO A 31 -27.35 33.03 1.43
CA PRO A 31 -25.97 33.23 1.91
C PRO A 31 -25.95 33.21 3.45
N GLY A 32 -25.12 32.35 4.04
CA GLY A 32 -25.01 32.19 5.50
C GLY A 32 -25.85 31.07 6.10
N THR A 33 -26.80 30.47 5.37
CA THR A 33 -27.48 29.25 5.84
C THR A 33 -26.55 28.03 5.69
N VAL A 34 -26.19 27.42 6.82
CA VAL A 34 -25.38 26.21 6.84
C VAL A 34 -26.16 25.08 6.16
N SER A 35 -25.58 24.44 5.15
CA SER A 35 -26.24 23.32 4.50
C SER A 35 -26.44 22.20 5.54
N PRO A 36 -27.62 21.56 5.62
CA PRO A 36 -27.86 20.43 6.54
C PRO A 36 -26.94 19.22 6.25
N ASN A 37 -26.22 19.23 5.12
CA ASN A 37 -25.21 18.22 4.82
C ASN A 37 -23.84 18.51 5.46
N THR A 38 -23.69 19.63 6.16
CA THR A 38 -22.43 20.11 6.76
C THR A 38 -22.41 19.94 8.27
N ASP A 39 -23.43 19.30 8.85
CA ASP A 39 -23.50 19.12 10.30
C ASP A 39 -22.29 18.31 10.79
N PRO A 40 -21.57 18.81 11.81
CA PRO A 40 -20.43 18.11 12.37
C PRO A 40 -20.87 16.76 12.94
N GLN A 41 -19.95 15.80 12.98
CA GLN A 41 -20.24 14.51 13.59
C GLN A 41 -20.63 14.71 15.06
N PRO A 42 -21.79 14.20 15.52
CA PRO A 42 -22.21 14.35 16.90
C PRO A 42 -21.21 13.66 17.83
N ALA A 43 -20.95 14.26 18.99
CA ALA A 43 -20.13 13.64 20.03
C ALA A 43 -20.81 12.36 20.54
N GLY A 44 -20.08 11.24 20.58
CA GLY A 44 -20.60 9.97 21.08
C GLY A 44 -20.00 8.73 20.42
N PRO A 45 -20.34 7.53 20.91
CA PRO A 45 -19.88 6.27 20.34
C PRO A 45 -20.41 6.09 18.92
N VAL A 46 -19.51 5.72 18.00
CA VAL A 46 -19.83 5.51 16.60
C VAL A 46 -20.72 4.27 16.45
N PRO A 47 -21.90 4.37 15.81
CA PRO A 47 -22.74 3.22 15.55
C PRO A 47 -22.00 2.16 14.71
N PRO A 48 -22.11 0.86 15.06
CA PRO A 48 -21.38 -0.18 14.37
C PRO A 48 -21.76 -0.22 12.89
N LYS A 49 -20.76 -0.34 12.01
CA LYS A 49 -20.91 -0.44 10.55
C LYS A 49 -21.60 0.76 9.88
N LYS A 50 -21.69 1.92 10.55
CA LYS A 50 -22.16 3.17 9.93
C LYS A 50 -21.00 4.12 9.68
N VAL A 51 -21.21 5.03 8.75
CA VAL A 51 -20.25 6.06 8.34
C VAL A 51 -20.95 7.41 8.32
N TRP A 52 -20.28 8.43 8.85
CA TRP A 52 -20.82 9.79 8.87
C TRP A 52 -20.67 10.47 7.50
N VAL A 53 -21.79 10.72 6.81
CA VAL A 53 -21.81 11.32 5.47
C VAL A 53 -23.02 12.24 5.31
N GLN A 54 -22.77 13.50 4.94
CA GLN A 54 -23.80 14.52 4.73
C GLN A 54 -24.66 14.75 5.98
N GLY A 55 -24.02 14.97 7.13
CA GLY A 55 -24.71 15.24 8.40
C GLY A 55 -25.50 14.06 8.99
N LYS A 56 -25.35 12.84 8.46
CA LYS A 56 -26.11 11.65 8.92
C LYS A 56 -25.26 10.39 8.94
N TRP A 57 -25.58 9.49 9.86
CA TRP A 57 -25.07 8.11 9.86
C TRP A 57 -25.68 7.32 8.70
N ARG A 58 -24.84 6.82 7.80
CA ARG A 58 -25.27 6.04 6.62
C ARG A 58 -24.55 4.70 6.55
N ASP A 59 -25.14 3.76 5.84
CA ASP A 59 -24.47 2.51 5.50
C ASP A 59 -23.31 2.76 4.54
N PRO A 60 -22.16 2.09 4.70
CA PRO A 60 -21.00 2.24 3.82
C PRO A 60 -21.30 1.85 2.37
N VAL A 61 -22.31 1.00 2.17
CA VAL A 61 -22.76 0.54 0.84
C VAL A 61 -23.66 1.58 0.14
N SER A 62 -24.15 2.60 0.87
CA SER A 62 -25.04 3.62 0.31
C SER A 62 -24.35 4.44 -0.79
N ARG A 63 -25.13 4.93 -1.77
CA ARG A 63 -24.59 5.77 -2.87
C ARG A 63 -23.88 7.02 -2.37
N ALA A 64 -24.41 7.65 -1.32
CA ALA A 64 -23.80 8.82 -0.68
C ALA A 64 -22.43 8.48 -0.07
N ALA A 65 -22.33 7.35 0.65
CA ALA A 65 -21.06 6.90 1.23
C ALA A 65 -20.03 6.52 0.14
N LYS A 66 -20.46 5.83 -0.92
CA LYS A 66 -19.59 5.51 -2.08
C LYS A 66 -19.08 6.76 -2.77
N HIS A 67 -19.97 7.73 -3.07
CA HIS A 67 -19.58 8.99 -3.68
C HIS A 67 -18.61 9.77 -2.78
N ARG A 68 -18.88 9.85 -1.47
CA ARG A 68 -17.96 10.50 -0.53
C ARG A 68 -16.61 9.77 -0.47
N SER A 69 -16.59 8.44 -0.48
CA SER A 69 -15.37 7.64 -0.53
C SER A 69 -14.55 7.95 -1.78
N GLN A 70 -15.19 8.02 -2.95
CA GLN A 70 -14.53 8.38 -4.20
C GLN A 70 -13.98 9.81 -4.18
N VAL A 71 -14.74 10.79 -3.68
CA VAL A 71 -14.29 12.18 -3.54
C VAL A 71 -13.11 12.29 -2.58
N VAL A 72 -13.21 11.66 -1.40
CA VAL A 72 -12.13 11.62 -0.42
C VAL A 72 -10.89 10.96 -1.04
N SER A 73 -11.07 9.83 -1.74
CA SER A 73 -9.98 9.13 -2.44
C SER A 73 -9.29 10.02 -3.46
N SER A 74 -10.04 10.69 -4.34
CA SER A 74 -9.49 11.63 -5.32
C SER A 74 -8.78 12.81 -4.64
N HIS A 75 -9.33 13.35 -3.55
CA HIS A 75 -8.73 14.45 -2.80
C HIS A 75 -7.44 14.02 -2.10
N THR A 76 -7.44 12.84 -1.49
CA THR A 76 -6.31 12.18 -0.86
C THR A 76 -5.19 11.98 -1.87
N GLN A 77 -5.48 11.35 -3.01
CA GLN A 77 -4.50 11.15 -4.07
C GLN A 77 -3.93 12.48 -4.57
N LYS A 78 -4.79 13.49 -4.78
CA LYS A 78 -4.34 14.82 -5.20
C LYS A 78 -3.44 15.50 -4.16
N ALA A 79 -3.78 15.40 -2.88
CA ALA A 79 -3.02 16.01 -1.79
C ALA A 79 -1.66 15.34 -1.56
N LEU A 80 -1.62 14.02 -1.68
CA LEU A 80 -0.38 13.25 -1.63
C LEU A 80 0.48 13.56 -2.84
N ARG A 81 -0.09 13.47 -4.05
CA ARG A 81 0.62 13.82 -5.29
C ARG A 81 1.18 15.22 -5.26
N HIS A 82 0.48 16.19 -4.68
CA HIS A 82 0.98 17.56 -4.59
C HIS A 82 2.30 17.66 -3.80
N LYS A 83 2.52 16.82 -2.78
CA LYS A 83 3.79 16.80 -2.04
C LYS A 83 4.94 16.26 -2.86
N THR A 84 4.69 15.20 -3.63
CA THR A 84 5.72 14.50 -4.42
C THR A 84 5.77 14.92 -5.87
N HIS A 85 4.95 15.89 -6.24
CA HIS A 85 4.75 16.26 -7.64
C HIS A 85 6.06 16.78 -8.23
N GLY A 86 6.61 16.05 -9.20
CA GLY A 86 7.86 16.41 -9.85
C GLY A 86 9.12 15.97 -9.11
N LEU A 87 9.02 15.38 -7.90
CA LEU A 87 10.19 14.78 -7.25
C LEU A 87 10.62 13.48 -7.92
N SER A 88 9.70 12.78 -8.56
CA SER A 88 10.01 11.53 -9.27
C SER A 88 9.36 11.51 -10.65
N ILE A 89 10.11 11.02 -11.63
CA ILE A 89 9.65 10.75 -12.99
C ILE A 89 9.82 9.26 -13.24
N PHE A 90 8.78 8.60 -13.75
CA PHE A 90 8.78 7.19 -14.09
C PHE A 90 8.66 7.03 -15.61
N ALA A 91 9.61 6.34 -16.22
CA ALA A 91 9.54 5.95 -17.62
C ALA A 91 9.09 4.50 -17.73
N TYR A 92 8.16 4.23 -18.64
CA TYR A 92 7.69 2.90 -18.99
C TYR A 92 7.90 2.67 -20.46
N PHE A 93 8.25 1.44 -20.84
CA PHE A 93 8.38 1.07 -22.24
C PHE A 93 7.43 -0.07 -22.60
N HIS A 94 6.96 -0.04 -23.84
CA HIS A 94 6.15 -1.10 -24.39
C HIS A 94 7.06 -2.26 -24.86
N VAL A 95 6.88 -3.46 -24.32
CA VAL A 95 7.78 -4.62 -24.51
C VAL A 95 7.98 -4.98 -25.99
N ARG A 96 6.94 -4.84 -26.83
CA ARG A 96 7.01 -5.20 -28.26
C ARG A 96 7.43 -4.06 -29.20
N THR A 97 6.95 -2.84 -28.98
CA THR A 97 7.15 -1.70 -29.90
C THR A 97 8.26 -0.76 -29.44
N HIS A 98 8.74 -0.93 -28.21
CA HIS A 98 9.75 -0.11 -27.56
C HIS A 98 9.42 1.40 -27.54
N GLN A 99 8.12 1.72 -27.61
CA GLN A 99 7.63 3.06 -27.33
C GLN A 99 7.83 3.36 -25.85
N VAL A 100 8.25 4.58 -25.54
CA VAL A 100 8.53 5.02 -24.17
C VAL A 100 7.54 6.11 -23.78
N VAL A 101 6.98 5.98 -22.58
CA VAL A 101 6.02 6.91 -22.01
C VAL A 101 6.51 7.34 -20.64
N TYR A 102 6.34 8.63 -20.33
CA TYR A 102 6.72 9.20 -19.05
C TYR A 102 5.50 9.41 -18.16
N SER A 103 5.67 9.29 -16.85
CA SER A 103 4.64 9.51 -15.84
C SER A 103 5.24 10.18 -14.62
N LEU A 104 4.47 11.00 -13.91
CA LEU A 104 4.84 11.51 -12.59
C LEU A 104 4.40 10.57 -11.45
N SER A 105 3.57 9.56 -11.76
CA SER A 105 3.10 8.53 -10.82
C SER A 105 3.70 7.17 -11.12
N ARG A 106 3.92 6.37 -10.06
CA ARG A 106 4.30 4.95 -10.16
C ARG A 106 3.21 4.09 -10.79
N VAL A 107 1.95 4.56 -10.77
CA VAL A 107 0.85 3.88 -11.46
C VAL A 107 0.65 4.50 -12.84
N LEU A 108 0.60 3.63 -13.85
CA LEU A 108 0.42 4.02 -15.25
C LEU A 108 -1.07 4.34 -15.50
N GLN A 109 -1.39 5.62 -15.68
CA GLN A 109 -2.76 6.09 -15.91
C GLN A 109 -3.05 6.26 -17.40
N GLU A 110 -4.11 5.62 -17.89
CA GLU A 110 -4.49 5.64 -19.31
C GLU A 110 -4.69 7.05 -19.87
N SER A 111 -5.31 7.94 -19.08
CA SER A 111 -5.56 9.34 -19.43
C SER A 111 -4.28 10.16 -19.64
N GLN A 112 -3.17 9.78 -19.01
CA GLN A 112 -1.88 10.47 -19.14
C GLN A 112 -0.98 9.83 -20.20
N VAL A 113 -1.18 8.53 -20.46
CA VAL A 113 -0.28 7.70 -21.26
C VAL A 113 -0.66 7.70 -22.73
N LEU A 114 -1.94 7.46 -23.06
CA LEU A 114 -2.39 7.41 -24.45
C LEU A 114 -2.12 8.70 -25.24
N PRO A 115 -2.27 9.91 -24.66
CA PRO A 115 -1.93 11.14 -25.38
C PRO A 115 -0.46 11.31 -25.74
N GLN A 116 0.46 10.55 -25.13
CA GLN A 116 1.88 10.58 -25.47
C GLN A 116 2.21 9.70 -26.69
N LEU A 117 1.30 8.81 -27.07
CA LEU A 117 1.46 7.89 -28.21
C LEU A 117 0.91 8.53 -29.48
N LEU A 118 1.80 9.04 -30.32
CA LEU A 118 1.42 9.63 -31.60
C LEU A 118 1.05 8.54 -32.62
N PHE A 119 0.13 8.88 -33.54
CA PHE A 119 -0.32 7.97 -34.57
C PHE A 119 0.68 7.89 -35.73
N HIS A 120 1.25 6.71 -35.96
CA HIS A 120 2.19 6.45 -37.06
C HIS A 120 1.63 5.47 -38.11
N GLY A 121 0.33 5.14 -38.02
CA GLY A 121 -0.36 4.19 -38.89
C GLY A 121 -1.16 3.13 -38.14
N LYS A 122 -1.76 2.20 -38.88
CA LYS A 122 -2.60 1.13 -38.30
C LYS A 122 -1.79 0.29 -37.30
N LYS A 123 -2.38 -0.01 -36.14
CA LYS A 123 -1.78 -0.81 -35.05
C LYS A 123 -0.55 -0.18 -34.36
N THR A 124 -0.37 1.14 -34.46
CA THR A 124 0.73 1.86 -33.78
C THR A 124 0.34 2.44 -32.43
N VAL A 125 -0.94 2.76 -32.24
CA VAL A 125 -1.50 3.23 -30.97
C VAL A 125 -2.46 2.15 -30.45
N PRO A 126 -2.28 1.63 -29.23
CA PRO A 126 -3.21 0.68 -28.63
C PRO A 126 -4.52 1.37 -28.27
N ALA A 127 -5.64 0.63 -28.35
CA ALA A 127 -6.96 1.16 -27.98
C ALA A 127 -7.12 1.41 -26.47
N GLY A 128 -6.31 0.75 -25.65
CA GLY A 128 -6.27 0.94 -24.21
C GLY A 128 -5.03 0.34 -23.57
N LEU A 129 -4.82 0.65 -22.29
CA LEU A 129 -3.60 0.27 -21.58
C LEU A 129 -3.65 -1.19 -21.08
N ARG A 130 -2.76 -2.02 -21.63
CA ARG A 130 -2.59 -3.43 -21.23
C ARG A 130 -1.39 -3.62 -20.32
N ARG A 131 -1.62 -4.03 -19.06
CA ARG A 131 -0.56 -4.11 -18.02
C ARG A 131 0.61 -5.03 -18.38
N ASP A 132 0.36 -6.09 -19.14
CA ASP A 132 1.35 -7.07 -19.58
C ASP A 132 2.31 -6.53 -20.64
N HIS A 133 1.89 -5.53 -21.40
CA HIS A 133 2.68 -4.96 -22.49
C HIS A 133 3.63 -3.85 -22.04
N TRP A 134 3.43 -3.30 -20.84
CA TRP A 134 4.21 -2.17 -20.33
C TRP A 134 5.09 -2.62 -19.18
N ARG A 135 6.37 -2.27 -19.25
CA ARG A 135 7.34 -2.53 -18.18
C ARG A 135 7.99 -1.23 -17.73
N PRO A 136 8.33 -1.11 -16.43
CA PRO A 136 9.15 0.01 -15.98
C PRO A 136 10.48 -0.02 -16.73
N TYR A 137 10.92 1.15 -17.17
CA TYR A 137 12.17 1.32 -17.92
C TYR A 137 13.26 1.89 -17.02
N PHE A 138 13.04 3.11 -16.53
CA PHE A 138 13.87 3.75 -15.53
C PHE A 138 13.01 4.71 -14.71
N SER A 139 13.46 5.06 -13.52
CA SER A 139 12.88 6.16 -12.74
C SER A 139 13.96 7.16 -12.39
N VAL A 140 13.58 8.44 -12.39
CA VAL A 140 14.45 9.56 -12.01
C VAL A 140 13.89 10.13 -10.73
N HIS A 141 14.75 10.28 -9.72
CA HIS A 141 14.44 10.86 -8.42
C HIS A 141 15.27 12.12 -8.25
N PHE A 142 14.56 13.24 -8.14
CA PHE A 142 15.12 14.56 -7.86
C PHE A 142 15.33 14.69 -6.36
N PRO A 143 16.24 15.59 -5.93
CA PRO A 143 16.39 15.86 -4.52
C PRO A 143 15.07 16.43 -3.99
N SER A 144 14.69 16.05 -2.75
CA SER A 144 13.46 16.48 -2.07
C SER A 144 13.49 17.95 -1.65
N THR A 145 13.83 18.82 -2.59
CA THR A 145 13.93 20.27 -2.43
C THR A 145 12.88 20.91 -3.33
N PRO A 146 12.36 22.10 -3.01
CA PRO A 146 11.34 22.70 -3.87
C PRO A 146 11.87 23.02 -5.28
N GLY A 147 13.19 23.29 -5.40
CA GLY A 147 13.89 23.42 -6.67
C GLY A 147 14.00 22.10 -7.43
N GLY A 148 14.28 21.00 -6.74
CA GLY A 148 14.24 19.65 -7.29
C GLY A 148 12.86 19.31 -7.85
N ALA A 149 11.79 19.58 -7.10
CA ALA A 149 10.41 19.35 -7.55
C ALA A 149 10.09 20.17 -8.82
N ARG A 150 10.44 21.46 -8.84
CA ARG A 150 10.24 22.33 -10.02
C ARG A 150 11.06 21.84 -11.22
N ALA A 151 12.35 21.55 -11.01
CA ALA A 151 13.25 21.06 -12.04
C ALA A 151 12.75 19.74 -12.62
N GLY A 152 12.19 18.85 -11.80
CA GLY A 152 11.58 17.61 -12.27
C GLY A 152 10.31 17.81 -13.07
N LEU A 153 9.47 18.80 -12.76
CA LEU A 153 8.31 19.15 -13.62
C LEU A 153 8.74 19.69 -14.97
N VAL A 154 9.74 20.56 -14.99
CA VAL A 154 10.32 21.09 -16.23
C VAL A 154 10.98 19.97 -17.03
N ALA A 155 11.72 19.07 -16.35
CA ALA A 155 12.33 17.91 -16.98
C ALA A 155 11.29 16.97 -17.59
N TYR A 156 10.20 16.68 -16.87
CA TYR A 156 9.09 15.87 -17.36
C TYR A 156 8.45 16.48 -18.62
N GLN A 157 8.22 17.80 -18.61
CA GLN A 157 7.72 18.51 -19.78
C GLN A 157 8.70 18.39 -20.96
N ARG A 158 9.98 18.70 -20.75
CA ARG A 158 11.03 18.63 -21.78
C ARG A 158 11.17 17.23 -22.37
N LEU A 159 11.15 16.18 -21.56
CA LEU A 159 11.22 14.79 -22.02
C LEU A 159 10.06 14.42 -22.95
N ARG A 160 8.85 14.89 -22.63
CA ARG A 160 7.67 14.67 -23.48
C ARG A 160 7.75 15.46 -24.78
N GLU A 161 8.23 16.70 -24.72
CA GLU A 161 8.44 17.54 -25.90
C GLU A 161 9.52 16.96 -26.83
N PHE A 162 10.63 16.48 -26.29
CA PHE A 162 11.67 15.81 -27.07
C PHE A 162 11.16 14.52 -27.72
N SER A 163 10.45 13.69 -26.95
CA SER A 163 9.82 12.47 -27.49
C SER A 163 8.84 12.79 -28.63
N ALA A 164 8.01 13.81 -28.47
CA ALA A 164 7.08 14.25 -29.51
C ALA A 164 7.82 14.80 -30.74
N ARG A 165 8.86 15.62 -30.54
CA ARG A 165 9.67 16.17 -31.63
C ARG A 165 10.34 15.07 -32.45
N ARG A 166 10.96 14.07 -31.81
CA ARG A 166 11.60 12.94 -32.50
C ARG A 166 10.62 12.13 -33.35
N GLN A 167 9.36 12.05 -32.91
CA GLN A 167 8.31 11.35 -33.63
C GLN A 167 7.75 12.16 -34.80
N LEU A 168 7.56 13.47 -34.62
CA LEU A 168 6.97 14.37 -35.63
C LEU A 168 7.98 14.81 -36.70
N SER A 169 9.23 15.04 -36.32
CA SER A 169 10.32 15.44 -37.22
C SER A 169 11.56 14.56 -37.02
N PRO A 170 11.46 13.25 -37.34
CA PRO A 170 12.60 12.35 -37.28
C PRO A 170 13.66 12.75 -38.31
N ASP A 171 14.92 12.52 -37.96
CA ASP A 171 16.03 12.69 -38.88
C ASP A 171 15.86 11.74 -40.08
N LEU A 172 15.86 12.28 -41.29
CA LEU A 172 15.59 11.51 -42.50
C LEU A 172 16.64 10.43 -42.73
N ASP A 173 17.89 10.68 -42.32
CA ASP A 173 18.97 9.72 -42.50
C ASP A 173 18.80 8.49 -41.60
N SER A 174 18.25 8.68 -40.39
CA SER A 174 17.86 7.58 -39.49
C SER A 174 16.74 6.68 -40.05
N LEU A 175 15.97 7.20 -41.02
CA LEU A 175 14.87 6.50 -41.69
C LEU A 175 15.25 5.91 -43.04
N ARG A 176 16.51 5.98 -43.44
CA ARG A 176 17.02 5.30 -44.64
C ARG A 176 17.41 3.86 -44.31
N HIS A 177 17.31 2.99 -45.31
CA HIS A 177 17.83 1.63 -45.17
C HIS A 177 19.36 1.67 -45.01
N THR A 178 19.85 1.18 -43.87
CA THR A 178 21.27 0.90 -43.60
C THR A 178 21.64 -0.50 -44.06
N GLU A 179 22.93 -0.77 -44.24
CA GLU A 179 23.45 -2.11 -44.55
C GLU A 179 22.95 -3.16 -43.56
N GLU A 180 22.89 -2.82 -42.28
CA GLU A 180 22.34 -3.69 -41.23
C GLU A 180 20.88 -4.04 -41.46
N THR A 181 20.05 -3.08 -41.87
CA THR A 181 18.63 -3.36 -42.14
C THR A 181 18.43 -4.26 -43.36
N VAL A 182 19.32 -4.13 -44.35
CA VAL A 182 19.33 -5.01 -45.53
C VAL A 182 19.79 -6.41 -45.12
N ALA A 183 20.87 -6.53 -44.33
CA ALA A 183 21.34 -7.81 -43.80
C ALA A 183 20.29 -8.49 -42.90
N GLN A 184 19.59 -7.73 -42.06
CA GLN A 184 18.47 -8.26 -41.26
C GLN A 184 17.33 -8.76 -42.14
N TRP A 185 17.04 -8.09 -43.25
CA TRP A 185 16.03 -8.56 -44.21
C TRP A 185 16.42 -9.94 -44.78
N PHE A 186 17.69 -10.12 -45.16
CA PHE A 186 18.23 -11.41 -45.61
C PHE A 186 18.23 -12.51 -44.54
N LYS A 187 18.30 -12.16 -43.25
CA LYS A 187 18.28 -13.14 -42.14
C LYS A 187 16.88 -13.69 -41.81
N ARG A 188 15.81 -13.10 -42.35
CA ARG A 188 14.43 -13.49 -41.96
C ARG A 188 13.94 -14.76 -42.63
N GLU A 189 14.48 -15.08 -43.79
CA GLU A 189 14.04 -16.19 -44.63
C GLU A 189 15.24 -16.99 -45.11
N ASP A 190 15.01 -18.25 -45.47
CA ASP A 190 16.04 -19.08 -46.03
C ASP A 190 16.53 -18.49 -47.37
N PRO A 191 17.85 -18.46 -47.63
CA PRO A 191 18.40 -17.83 -48.82
C PRO A 191 17.81 -18.35 -50.14
N ILE A 192 17.41 -19.62 -50.18
CA ILE A 192 16.82 -20.28 -51.36
C ILE A 192 15.41 -19.75 -51.63
N ASP A 193 14.56 -19.69 -50.61
CA ASP A 193 13.18 -19.19 -50.74
C ASP A 193 13.15 -17.71 -51.13
N LEU A 194 14.07 -16.93 -50.54
CA LEU A 194 14.23 -15.53 -50.87
C LEU A 194 14.64 -15.34 -52.32
N HIS A 195 15.55 -16.18 -52.83
CA HIS A 195 15.98 -16.15 -54.22
C HIS A 195 14.81 -16.47 -55.17
N ILE A 196 13.98 -17.46 -54.84
CA ILE A 196 12.77 -17.80 -55.62
C ILE A 196 11.79 -16.62 -55.63
N LYS A 197 11.53 -15.99 -54.49
CA LYS A 197 10.64 -14.80 -54.40
C LYS A 197 11.19 -13.60 -55.16
N MET A 198 12.51 -13.44 -55.21
CA MET A 198 13.18 -12.40 -56.00
C MET A 198 13.04 -12.64 -57.50
N LEU A 199 13.18 -13.90 -57.95
CA LEU A 199 12.93 -14.29 -59.35
C LEU A 199 11.49 -14.04 -59.76
N ASP A 200 10.53 -14.39 -58.90
CA ASP A 200 9.09 -14.15 -59.08
C ASP A 200 8.70 -12.66 -59.05
N LYS A 201 9.64 -11.74 -58.76
CA LYS A 201 9.42 -10.29 -58.57
C LYS A 201 8.38 -9.95 -57.49
N LYS A 202 8.00 -10.91 -56.64
CA LYS A 202 7.05 -10.73 -55.53
C LYS A 202 7.66 -9.86 -54.44
N GLU A 203 8.97 -10.00 -54.21
CA GLU A 203 9.70 -9.22 -53.23
C GLU A 203 10.99 -8.65 -53.84
N ARG A 204 11.37 -7.45 -53.41
CA ARG A 204 12.63 -6.82 -53.78
C ARG A 204 13.37 -6.38 -52.53
N PRO A 205 14.69 -6.62 -52.43
CA PRO A 205 15.46 -6.17 -51.29
C PRO A 205 15.40 -4.63 -51.22
N PRO A 206 15.36 -4.07 -49.99
CA PRO A 206 15.42 -2.65 -49.81
C PRO A 206 16.74 -2.08 -50.36
N LYS A 207 16.68 -0.95 -51.06
CA LYS A 207 17.88 -0.26 -51.57
C LYS A 207 18.50 0.57 -50.45
N ILE A 208 19.80 0.39 -50.23
CA ILE A 208 20.59 1.18 -49.28
C ILE A 208 20.42 2.68 -49.61
N GLY A 209 20.24 3.51 -48.58
CA GLY A 209 20.10 4.97 -48.72
C GLY A 209 18.71 5.46 -49.16
N ARG A 210 17.79 4.57 -49.54
CA ARG A 210 16.39 4.92 -49.81
C ARG A 210 15.60 4.99 -48.49
N VAL A 211 14.68 5.96 -48.40
CA VAL A 211 13.76 6.07 -47.27
C VAL A 211 12.90 4.81 -47.14
N MET A 212 12.77 4.32 -45.91
CA MET A 212 11.97 3.14 -45.59
C MET A 212 10.50 3.31 -45.98
N GLY A 213 9.86 2.20 -46.35
CA GLY A 213 8.41 2.15 -46.51
C GLY A 213 7.66 2.46 -45.22
N ILE A 214 6.36 2.79 -45.32
CA ILE A 214 5.53 3.29 -44.20
C ILE A 214 5.61 2.37 -42.95
N GLY A 215 5.52 1.05 -43.14
CA GLY A 215 5.52 0.07 -42.04
C GLY A 215 6.86 0.01 -41.28
N PRO A 216 7.99 -0.32 -41.93
CA PRO A 216 9.31 -0.32 -41.29
C PRO A 216 9.68 1.05 -40.71
N ARG A 217 9.31 2.14 -41.40
CA ARG A 217 9.50 3.51 -40.93
C ARG A 217 8.75 3.77 -39.62
N ALA A 218 7.47 3.39 -39.55
CA ALA A 218 6.68 3.54 -38.31
C ALA A 218 7.30 2.74 -37.16
N ARG A 219 7.78 1.51 -37.40
CA ARG A 219 8.47 0.71 -36.37
C ARG A 219 9.76 1.37 -35.90
N LYS A 220 10.55 1.92 -36.81
CA LYS A 220 11.78 2.64 -36.48
C LYS A 220 11.51 3.91 -35.67
N ILE A 221 10.44 4.64 -35.96
CA ILE A 221 10.03 5.85 -35.20
C ILE A 221 9.48 5.47 -33.80
N MET A 222 8.80 4.33 -33.69
CA MET A 222 8.31 3.81 -32.40
C MET A 222 9.42 3.31 -31.48
N GLU A 223 10.58 2.94 -32.02
CA GLU A 223 11.76 2.51 -31.27
C GLU A 223 12.40 3.69 -30.52
N GLN A 224 11.94 3.92 -29.29
CA GLN A 224 12.30 5.11 -28.49
C GLN A 224 13.23 4.78 -27.32
N LYS A 225 13.59 3.51 -27.13
CA LYS A 225 14.34 3.04 -25.97
C LYS A 225 15.70 3.75 -25.81
N ALA A 226 16.51 3.77 -26.86
CA ALA A 226 17.81 4.45 -26.83
C ALA A 226 17.67 5.98 -26.83
N SER A 227 16.75 6.50 -27.64
CA SER A 227 16.51 7.95 -27.77
C SER A 227 16.04 8.58 -26.46
N SER A 228 15.17 7.91 -25.71
CA SER A 228 14.66 8.40 -24.42
C SER A 228 15.75 8.47 -23.35
N VAL A 229 16.73 7.58 -23.38
CA VAL A 229 17.89 7.64 -22.48
C VAL A 229 18.82 8.79 -22.82
N ALA A 230 19.09 9.00 -24.12
CA ALA A 230 19.85 10.16 -24.56
C ALA A 230 19.15 11.48 -24.20
N ASP A 231 17.82 11.54 -24.35
CA ASP A 231 17.00 12.68 -23.95
C ASP A 231 17.05 12.89 -22.43
N ALA A 232 16.98 11.81 -21.63
CA ALA A 232 17.12 11.87 -20.19
C ALA A 232 18.48 12.46 -19.78
N ALA A 233 19.59 11.94 -20.32
CA ALA A 233 20.92 12.46 -19.99
C ALA A 233 21.05 13.97 -20.29
N PHE A 234 20.52 14.41 -21.44
CA PHE A 234 20.53 15.83 -21.81
C PHE A 234 19.65 16.68 -20.88
N VAL A 235 18.40 16.26 -20.65
CA VAL A 235 17.44 16.99 -19.83
C VAL A 235 17.88 17.07 -18.37
N LEU A 236 18.47 16.00 -17.82
CA LEU A 236 18.99 16.01 -16.45
C LEU A 236 20.20 16.92 -16.31
N GLY A 237 21.03 17.07 -17.36
CA GLY A 237 22.09 18.08 -17.38
C GLY A 237 21.55 19.50 -17.20
N LEU A 238 20.44 19.82 -17.88
CA LEU A 238 19.75 21.10 -17.70
C LEU A 238 19.10 21.21 -16.32
N ALA A 239 18.47 20.14 -15.84
CA ALA A 239 17.81 20.13 -14.54
C ALA A 239 18.80 20.37 -13.38
N VAL A 240 20.00 19.79 -13.43
CA VAL A 240 21.07 20.04 -12.45
C VAL A 240 21.46 21.52 -12.43
N GLN A 241 21.54 22.18 -13.58
CA GLN A 241 21.80 23.61 -13.66
C GLN A 241 20.65 24.43 -13.08
N ASP A 242 19.41 24.06 -13.41
CA ASP A 242 18.18 24.71 -12.91
C ASP A 242 18.08 24.60 -11.37
N ILE A 243 18.42 23.45 -10.79
CA ILE A 243 18.44 23.25 -9.32
C ILE A 243 19.49 24.16 -8.67
N LYS A 244 20.72 24.17 -9.21
CA LYS A 244 21.80 25.03 -8.69
C LYS A 244 21.43 26.50 -8.77
N ALA A 245 20.88 26.94 -9.90
CA ALA A 245 20.42 28.32 -10.06
C ALA A 245 19.35 28.68 -9.03
N TRP A 246 18.36 27.81 -8.82
CA TRP A 246 17.28 28.05 -7.87
C TRP A 246 17.75 28.08 -6.42
N THR A 247 18.65 27.19 -6.00
CA THR A 247 19.23 27.24 -4.64
C THR A 247 19.97 28.55 -4.38
N VAL A 248 20.65 29.10 -5.39
CA VAL A 248 21.31 30.40 -5.31
C VAL A 248 20.29 31.54 -5.27
N GLU A 249 19.20 31.46 -6.03
CA GLU A 249 18.07 32.40 -5.93
C GLU A 249 17.44 32.36 -4.55
N GLU A 250 17.21 31.19 -3.96
CA GLU A 250 16.64 31.03 -2.63
C GLU A 250 17.55 31.64 -1.54
N LEU A 251 18.86 31.45 -1.65
CA LEU A 251 19.84 32.13 -0.79
C LEU A 251 19.81 33.66 -0.97
N LYS A 252 19.65 34.13 -2.21
CA LYS A 252 19.46 35.57 -2.50
C LYS A 252 18.15 36.10 -1.93
N ASP A 253 17.07 35.35 -2.02
CA ASP A 253 15.78 35.73 -1.47
C ASP A 253 15.82 35.77 0.06
N ARG A 254 16.53 34.85 0.73
CA ARG A 254 16.74 34.91 2.19
C ARG A 254 17.54 36.15 2.61
N THR A 255 18.55 36.51 1.84
CA THR A 255 19.35 37.74 2.08
C THR A 255 18.60 39.02 1.70
N GLN A 256 17.81 39.00 0.62
CA GLN A 256 16.94 40.11 0.22
C GLN A 256 15.70 40.25 1.11
N ASP A 257 15.18 39.17 1.70
CA ASP A 257 14.12 39.23 2.71
C ASP A 257 14.60 39.97 3.97
N ARG A 258 15.91 39.90 4.27
CA ARG A 258 16.55 40.77 5.28
C ARG A 258 16.65 42.24 4.82
N LEU A 259 16.75 42.49 3.51
CA LEU A 259 16.77 43.83 2.90
C LEU A 259 15.37 44.37 2.54
N LYS A 260 14.32 43.56 2.67
CA LYS A 260 12.91 43.83 2.29
C LYS A 260 12.26 45.00 3.03
N TYR A 261 12.96 45.55 4.02
CA TYR A 261 12.65 46.85 4.60
C TYR A 261 12.62 47.98 3.55
N GLU A 262 13.08 47.74 2.32
CA GLU A 262 13.06 48.70 1.20
C GLU A 262 11.80 48.63 0.30
N LEU A 263 10.93 47.61 0.38
CA LEU A 263 9.71 47.57 -0.44
C LEU A 263 8.65 48.57 0.06
N GLY A 264 8.05 49.35 -0.85
CA GLY A 264 6.92 50.23 -0.56
C GLY A 264 5.66 49.50 -0.06
N GLN A 265 4.79 50.21 0.66
CA GLN A 265 3.62 49.63 1.38
C GLN A 265 2.70 48.75 0.52
N LYS A 266 2.48 49.11 -0.76
CA LYS A 266 1.62 48.34 -1.69
C LYS A 266 2.22 46.98 -2.07
N GLY A 267 3.54 46.92 -2.28
CA GLY A 267 4.26 45.68 -2.57
C GLY A 267 4.18 44.72 -1.38
N ARG A 268 4.33 45.24 -0.16
CA ARG A 268 4.19 44.46 1.08
C ARG A 268 2.81 43.83 1.21
N ARG A 269 1.73 44.58 0.95
CA ARG A 269 0.35 44.05 1.00
C ARG A 269 0.10 42.92 0.01
N ARG A 270 0.55 43.06 -1.24
CA ARG A 270 0.41 41.99 -2.26
C ARG A 270 1.16 40.72 -1.86
N LEU A 271 2.37 40.88 -1.35
CA LEU A 271 3.19 39.75 -0.92
C LEU A 271 2.60 39.02 0.29
N LEU A 272 2.01 39.75 1.24
CA LEU A 272 1.25 39.17 2.35
C LEU A 272 0.05 38.37 1.86
N GLN A 273 -0.73 38.90 0.90
CA GLN A 273 -1.87 38.18 0.32
C GLN A 273 -1.45 36.89 -0.39
N ILE A 274 -0.34 36.91 -1.14
CA ILE A 274 0.20 35.70 -1.78
C ILE A 274 0.59 34.66 -0.72
N ARG A 275 1.30 35.09 0.33
CA ARG A 275 1.69 34.20 1.45
C ARG A 275 0.49 33.65 2.21
N GLU A 276 -0.54 34.45 2.45
CA GLU A 276 -1.79 33.99 3.07
C GLU A 276 -2.49 32.95 2.20
N ALA A 277 -2.57 33.18 0.88
CA ALA A 277 -3.15 32.23 -0.04
C ALA A 277 -2.34 30.92 -0.12
N GLU A 278 -1.00 31.00 -0.09
CA GLU A 278 -0.11 29.84 -0.03
C GLU A 278 -0.30 29.06 1.27
N ARG A 279 -0.38 29.74 2.43
CA ARG A 279 -0.66 29.13 3.73
C ARG A 279 -2.03 28.45 3.76
N GLN A 280 -3.07 29.08 3.21
CA GLN A 280 -4.41 28.48 3.12
C GLN A 280 -4.39 27.20 2.27
N LYS A 281 -3.72 27.23 1.11
CA LYS A 281 -3.56 26.04 0.27
C LYS A 281 -2.76 24.95 0.98
N ALA A 282 -1.69 25.31 1.68
CA ALA A 282 -0.88 24.37 2.45
C ALA A 282 -1.69 23.72 3.59
N ALA A 283 -2.49 24.50 4.31
CA ALA A 283 -3.39 23.99 5.34
C ALA A 283 -4.45 23.05 4.75
N GLU A 284 -5.07 23.41 3.62
CA GLU A 284 -6.02 22.54 2.92
C GLU A 284 -5.37 21.21 2.48
N ILE A 285 -4.12 21.25 2.02
CA ILE A 285 -3.36 20.05 1.66
C ILE A 285 -3.06 19.20 2.90
N ALA A 286 -2.67 19.82 4.00
CA ALA A 286 -2.40 19.14 5.28
C ALA A 286 -3.66 18.47 5.84
N GLU A 287 -4.80 19.16 5.85
CA GLU A 287 -6.09 18.59 6.25
C GLU A 287 -6.46 17.37 5.40
N ARG A 288 -6.26 17.47 4.07
CA ARG A 288 -6.51 16.33 3.16
C ARG A 288 -5.58 15.15 3.41
N GLN A 289 -4.38 15.37 3.94
CA GLN A 289 -3.44 14.32 4.29
C GLN A 289 -3.77 13.67 5.63
N GLU A 290 -4.17 14.47 6.61
CA GLU A 290 -4.71 13.93 7.86
C GLU A 290 -5.94 13.05 7.60
N LEU A 291 -6.78 13.42 6.63
CA LEU A 291 -7.90 12.57 6.21
C LEU A 291 -7.43 11.19 5.73
N VAL A 292 -6.22 11.07 5.16
CA VAL A 292 -5.64 9.77 4.75
C VAL A 292 -5.32 8.93 5.97
N GLN A 293 -4.59 9.51 6.93
CA GLN A 293 -4.20 8.81 8.16
C GLN A 293 -5.42 8.44 9.00
N LYS A 294 -6.44 9.31 9.02
CA LYS A 294 -7.70 9.09 9.73
C LYS A 294 -8.67 8.21 8.94
N SER A 295 -8.46 7.98 7.64
CA SER A 295 -9.40 7.21 6.80
C SER A 295 -9.48 5.76 7.26
N GLY A 296 -10.70 5.23 7.39
CA GLY A 296 -10.93 3.87 7.88
C GLY A 296 -10.90 3.69 9.40
N SER A 297 -10.64 4.76 10.17
CA SER A 297 -10.96 4.80 11.60
C SER A 297 -12.48 4.75 11.82
N ALA A 298 -12.92 4.39 13.04
CA ALA A 298 -14.33 4.18 13.33
C ALA A 298 -15.17 5.43 12.97
N GLY A 299 -16.13 5.26 12.04
CA GLY A 299 -17.10 6.29 11.68
C GLY A 299 -16.73 7.16 10.47
N LEU A 300 -15.47 7.12 10.03
CA LEU A 300 -15.01 7.82 8.83
C LEU A 300 -15.09 6.95 7.58
N VAL A 301 -15.25 7.60 6.43
CA VAL A 301 -15.33 6.94 5.14
C VAL A 301 -13.95 6.38 4.80
N ALA A 302 -13.88 5.06 4.55
CA ALA A 302 -12.67 4.43 4.05
C ALA A 302 -12.36 4.89 2.62
N LEU A 303 -11.08 4.88 2.26
CA LEU A 303 -10.66 5.07 0.88
C LEU A 303 -11.20 3.94 0.01
N GLU A 304 -11.38 4.24 -1.27
CA GLU A 304 -11.67 3.22 -2.26
C GLU A 304 -10.47 2.26 -2.33
N LYS A 305 -10.73 0.95 -2.45
CA LYS A 305 -9.68 -0.08 -2.49
C LYS A 305 -8.56 0.25 -3.48
N GLY A 306 -8.91 0.62 -4.72
CA GLY A 306 -7.92 0.94 -5.75
C GLY A 306 -7.09 2.17 -5.41
N ALA A 307 -7.72 3.19 -4.82
CA ALA A 307 -7.00 4.40 -4.40
C ALA A 307 -6.09 4.15 -3.20
N ALA A 308 -6.52 3.33 -2.24
CA ALA A 308 -5.69 2.92 -1.11
C ALA A 308 -4.48 2.09 -1.57
N GLU A 309 -4.67 1.19 -2.54
CA GLU A 309 -3.58 0.42 -3.16
C GLU A 309 -2.61 1.31 -3.94
N GLU A 310 -3.11 2.28 -4.71
CA GLU A 310 -2.27 3.26 -5.43
C GLU A 310 -1.46 4.12 -4.46
N VAL A 311 -2.08 4.63 -3.40
CA VAL A 311 -1.39 5.40 -2.35
C VAL A 311 -0.36 4.53 -1.62
N ALA A 312 -0.71 3.31 -1.24
CA ALA A 312 0.23 2.40 -0.60
C ALA A 312 1.44 2.10 -1.51
N LEU A 313 1.20 1.95 -2.82
CA LEU A 313 2.26 1.68 -3.80
C LEU A 313 3.14 2.91 -4.05
N GLU A 314 2.55 4.09 -4.14
CA GLU A 314 3.27 5.37 -4.35
C GLU A 314 4.16 5.73 -3.16
N TYR A 315 3.77 5.38 -1.92
CA TYR A 315 4.40 5.87 -0.68
C TYR A 315 4.93 4.78 0.27
N GLY A 316 5.06 3.53 -0.20
CA GLY A 316 5.62 2.44 0.61
C GLY A 316 4.71 1.91 1.73
N GLY A 317 3.40 2.17 1.64
CA GLY A 317 2.40 1.80 2.66
C GLY A 317 1.89 0.36 2.58
N ARG A 318 1.14 -0.05 3.61
CA ARG A 318 0.36 -1.30 3.63
C ARG A 318 -1.13 -1.00 3.67
N VAL A 319 -1.91 -1.70 2.83
CA VAL A 319 -3.38 -1.61 2.83
C VAL A 319 -3.96 -2.66 3.77
N GLY A 320 -4.63 -2.21 4.83
CA GLY A 320 -5.36 -3.07 5.76
C GLY A 320 -6.71 -3.58 5.22
N ARG A 321 -7.37 -4.48 5.96
CA ARG A 321 -8.67 -5.09 5.57
C ARG A 321 -9.80 -4.08 5.31
N LYS A 322 -9.72 -2.88 5.89
CA LYS A 322 -10.71 -1.79 5.71
C LYS A 322 -10.24 -0.70 4.73
N HIS A 323 -9.27 -1.00 3.87
CA HIS A 323 -8.67 -0.02 2.95
C HIS A 323 -8.00 1.18 3.67
N HIS A 324 -7.65 0.99 4.94
CA HIS A 324 -6.78 1.89 5.69
C HIS A 324 -5.35 1.71 5.20
N VAL A 325 -4.65 2.81 4.92
CA VAL A 325 -3.25 2.79 4.54
C VAL A 325 -2.40 3.15 5.76
N SER A 326 -1.58 2.21 6.21
CA SER A 326 -0.62 2.38 7.30
C SER A 326 0.82 2.41 6.79
N ASN A 327 1.73 3.00 7.56
CA ASN A 327 3.19 2.96 7.35
C ASN A 327 3.63 3.60 6.04
N LEU A 328 3.27 4.87 5.82
CA LEU A 328 3.70 5.63 4.64
C LEU A 328 5.17 6.06 4.78
N ALA A 329 6.08 5.08 4.77
CA ALA A 329 7.51 5.28 5.04
C ALA A 329 8.14 6.31 4.10
N ASP A 330 7.84 6.26 2.79
CA ASP A 330 8.41 7.19 1.81
C ASP A 330 8.00 8.64 2.15
N LEU A 331 6.75 8.86 2.57
CA LEU A 331 6.26 10.20 2.93
C LEU A 331 6.95 10.76 4.17
N GLU A 332 7.22 9.93 5.17
CA GLU A 332 7.94 10.31 6.38
C GLU A 332 9.40 10.67 6.04
N THR A 333 10.07 9.85 5.21
CA THR A 333 11.44 10.14 4.76
C THR A 333 11.53 11.42 3.94
N GLU A 334 10.52 11.72 3.12
CA GLU A 334 10.45 12.97 2.36
C GLU A 334 10.30 14.19 3.26
N VAL A 335 9.43 14.12 4.28
CA VAL A 335 9.28 15.21 5.26
C VAL A 335 10.60 15.44 6.00
N GLN A 336 11.26 14.38 6.46
CA GLN A 336 12.56 14.49 7.12
C GLN A 336 13.62 15.12 6.19
N SER A 337 13.59 14.75 4.90
CA SER A 337 14.54 15.29 3.93
C SER A 337 14.37 16.78 3.63
N LEU A 338 13.17 17.33 3.80
CA LEU A 338 12.94 18.77 3.68
C LEU A 338 13.56 19.54 4.85
N GLU A 339 13.46 19.02 6.07
CA GLU A 339 14.13 19.62 7.23
C GLU A 339 15.65 19.55 7.11
N ASP A 340 16.16 18.43 6.58
CA ASP A 340 17.58 18.27 6.34
C ASP A 340 18.09 19.17 5.21
N TYR A 341 17.25 19.47 4.21
CA TYR A 341 17.57 20.46 3.17
C TYR A 341 17.83 21.85 3.77
N ASP A 342 16.98 22.32 4.70
CA ASP A 342 17.19 23.63 5.34
C ASP A 342 18.51 23.68 6.12
N LYS A 343 18.89 22.58 6.78
CA LYS A 343 20.18 22.46 7.47
C LYS A 343 21.35 22.48 6.49
N GLU A 344 21.25 21.75 5.38
CA GLU A 344 22.29 21.74 4.34
C GLU A 344 22.42 23.10 3.64
N LEU A 345 21.31 23.81 3.41
CA LEU A 345 21.33 25.16 2.85
C LEU A 345 22.03 26.15 3.78
N ALA A 346 21.82 26.04 5.10
CA ALA A 346 22.55 26.84 6.09
C ALA A 346 24.06 26.55 6.07
N LYS A 347 24.47 25.30 5.82
CA LYS A 347 25.90 24.94 5.62
C LYS A 347 26.47 25.58 4.36
N VAL A 348 25.69 25.66 3.27
CA VAL A 348 26.11 26.36 2.03
C VAL A 348 26.31 27.86 2.30
N GLU A 349 25.41 28.49 3.05
CA GLU A 349 25.54 29.90 3.43
C GLU A 349 26.77 30.14 4.32
N ALA A 350 27.07 29.22 5.24
CA ALA A 350 28.19 29.31 6.18
C ALA A 350 29.56 28.92 5.60
N ALA A 351 29.61 28.30 4.41
CA ALA A 351 30.86 27.85 3.81
C ALA A 351 31.81 29.02 3.53
N ALA A 352 33.08 28.86 3.92
CA ALA A 352 34.08 29.92 3.86
C ALA A 352 34.65 30.10 2.44
N THR A 353 34.77 29.01 1.68
CA THR A 353 35.37 29.02 0.35
C THR A 353 34.35 28.77 -0.77
N ASP A 354 34.61 29.32 -1.96
CA ASP A 354 33.74 29.12 -3.12
C ASP A 354 33.76 27.68 -3.64
N GLU A 355 34.85 26.94 -3.44
CA GLU A 355 34.93 25.53 -3.83
C GLU A 355 34.10 24.63 -2.91
N GLU A 356 34.11 24.87 -1.60
CA GLU A 356 33.21 24.18 -0.66
C GLU A 356 31.74 24.45 -1.01
N LYS A 357 31.39 25.71 -1.34
CA LYS A 357 30.04 26.07 -1.80
C LYS A 357 29.65 25.28 -3.05
N LYS A 358 30.51 25.21 -4.06
CA LYS A 358 30.25 24.43 -5.29
C LYS A 358 30.06 22.95 -4.99
N GLN A 359 30.86 22.37 -4.09
CA GLN A 359 30.73 20.96 -3.72
C GLN A 359 29.41 20.67 -3.00
N LEU A 360 29.01 21.51 -2.04
CA LEU A 360 27.73 21.38 -1.35
C LEU A 360 26.54 21.58 -2.30
N LEU A 361 26.62 22.54 -3.23
CA LEU A 361 25.61 22.74 -4.26
C LEU A 361 25.50 21.53 -5.21
N ASN A 362 26.63 20.89 -5.55
CA ASN A 362 26.61 19.67 -6.34
C ASN A 362 25.93 18.51 -5.59
N LYS A 363 26.14 18.41 -4.28
CA LYS A 363 25.48 17.42 -3.42
C LYS A 363 23.97 17.68 -3.30
N LEU A 364 23.57 18.95 -3.19
CA LEU A 364 22.15 19.33 -3.16
C LEU A 364 21.44 19.13 -4.51
N ALA A 365 22.18 19.17 -5.61
CA ALA A 365 21.69 18.94 -6.98
C ALA A 365 21.85 17.48 -7.44
N GLU A 366 22.08 16.56 -6.50
CA GLU A 366 22.21 15.14 -6.78
C GLU A 366 20.88 14.56 -7.28
N ILE A 367 20.91 13.94 -8.46
CA ILE A 367 19.75 13.29 -9.08
C ILE A 367 20.06 11.81 -9.20
N GLN A 368 19.14 10.95 -8.76
CA GLN A 368 19.29 9.50 -8.85
C GLN A 368 18.46 8.95 -10.01
N VAL A 369 19.05 8.06 -10.81
CA VAL A 369 18.38 7.33 -11.88
C VAL A 369 18.45 5.84 -11.57
N LEU A 370 17.29 5.22 -11.42
CA LEU A 370 17.14 3.78 -11.19
C LEU A 370 16.81 3.09 -12.50
N TRP A 371 17.57 2.05 -12.86
CA TRP A 371 17.42 1.34 -14.13
C TRP A 371 16.79 -0.02 -13.97
N ALA A 372 15.84 -0.37 -14.84
CA ALA A 372 15.38 -1.75 -14.95
C ALA A 372 16.49 -2.70 -15.45
N ASP A 373 17.34 -2.23 -16.36
CA ASP A 373 18.57 -2.88 -16.81
C ASP A 373 19.67 -1.82 -16.92
N MET A 374 20.74 -1.97 -16.14
CA MET A 374 21.86 -1.01 -16.11
C MET A 374 22.55 -0.83 -17.46
N ARG A 375 22.45 -1.82 -18.36
CA ARG A 375 23.00 -1.71 -19.72
C ARG A 375 22.32 -0.62 -20.53
N ASP A 376 21.05 -0.32 -20.23
CA ASP A 376 20.34 0.71 -20.97
C ASP A 376 20.88 2.12 -20.66
N GLY A 377 21.56 2.31 -19.52
CA GLY A 377 22.25 3.56 -19.18
C GLY A 377 23.40 3.91 -20.14
N THR A 378 23.92 2.95 -20.91
CA THR A 378 25.00 3.18 -21.89
C THR A 378 24.51 3.73 -23.21
N TYR A 379 23.20 3.86 -23.43
CA TYR A 379 22.67 4.50 -24.64
C TYR A 379 22.98 5.99 -24.71
N ALA A 380 23.22 6.64 -23.57
CA ALA A 380 23.71 8.01 -23.53
C ALA A 380 25.24 8.05 -23.66
N LYS A 381 25.74 9.00 -24.45
CA LYS A 381 27.18 9.20 -24.66
C LYS A 381 27.91 9.61 -23.37
N SER A 382 27.25 10.41 -22.53
CA SER A 382 27.79 10.92 -21.27
C SER A 382 26.66 11.37 -20.36
N TRP A 383 26.87 11.27 -19.06
CA TRP A 383 25.95 11.76 -18.03
C TRP A 383 26.56 12.93 -17.25
N PRO A 384 25.74 13.84 -16.71
CA PRO A 384 26.23 14.87 -15.79
C PRO A 384 26.81 14.22 -14.53
N ALA A 385 27.90 14.78 -13.99
CA ALA A 385 28.58 14.22 -12.80
C ALA A 385 27.71 14.17 -11.53
N SER A 386 26.64 14.97 -11.47
CA SER A 386 25.67 14.98 -10.36
C SER A 386 24.55 13.93 -10.51
N VAL A 387 24.58 13.12 -11.58
CA VAL A 387 23.60 12.06 -11.81
C VAL A 387 24.19 10.72 -11.37
N PHE A 388 23.52 10.06 -10.43
CA PHE A 388 23.89 8.74 -9.93
C PHE A 388 23.00 7.68 -10.54
N HIS A 389 23.59 6.53 -10.83
CA HIS A 389 22.89 5.40 -11.44
C HIS A 389 22.87 4.24 -10.46
N ASP A 390 21.72 3.59 -10.35
CA ASP A 390 21.56 2.41 -9.50
C ASP A 390 20.56 1.43 -10.14
N ASP A 391 20.57 0.20 -9.65
CA ASP A 391 19.65 -0.85 -10.07
C ASP A 391 18.25 -0.59 -9.50
N MET A 392 17.24 -0.65 -10.35
CA MET A 392 15.85 -0.67 -9.90
C MET A 392 15.58 -2.02 -9.22
N ALA A 393 15.41 -2.00 -7.90
CA ALA A 393 15.05 -3.19 -7.16
C ALA A 393 13.61 -3.62 -7.53
N TYR A 394 13.48 -4.75 -8.22
CA TYR A 394 12.20 -5.45 -8.36
C TYR A 394 11.81 -6.05 -7.01
N ALA A 395 11.19 -5.28 -6.13
CA ALA A 395 10.51 -5.85 -4.99
C ALA A 395 9.15 -6.39 -5.45
N ALA A 396 9.06 -7.70 -5.67
CA ALA A 396 7.78 -8.36 -5.83
C ALA A 396 7.01 -8.27 -4.48
N GLN A 397 6.22 -7.22 -4.28
CA GLN A 397 5.38 -7.14 -3.09
C GLN A 397 4.22 -8.11 -3.20
N THR A 398 4.47 -9.29 -2.63
CA THR A 398 3.51 -10.24 -2.06
C THR A 398 2.53 -10.92 -3.02
N TRP A 399 2.62 -12.24 -3.04
CA TRP A 399 1.52 -13.14 -3.37
C TRP A 399 0.35 -12.90 -2.39
N ARG A 400 -0.66 -12.12 -2.78
CA ARG A 400 -2.00 -12.24 -2.18
C ARG A 400 -3.05 -12.26 -3.28
N ASN A 401 -3.79 -13.37 -3.36
CA ASN A 401 -4.91 -13.62 -4.29
C ASN A 401 -4.51 -13.93 -5.76
N GLY A 402 -3.39 -14.60 -6.02
CA GLY A 402 -3.05 -15.13 -7.35
C GLY A 402 -2.78 -14.07 -8.44
N ARG A 403 -2.47 -12.83 -8.05
CA ARG A 403 -2.24 -11.72 -8.98
C ARG A 403 -0.92 -11.02 -8.65
N LEU A 404 0.00 -10.96 -9.63
CA LEU A 404 1.20 -10.13 -9.54
C LEU A 404 0.82 -8.65 -9.68
N VAL A 405 1.15 -7.86 -8.67
CA VAL A 405 1.19 -6.40 -8.76
C VAL A 405 2.66 -6.01 -8.70
N TRP A 406 3.15 -5.37 -9.75
CA TRP A 406 4.50 -4.79 -9.78
C TRP A 406 4.46 -3.47 -9.01
N SER A 407 5.18 -3.37 -7.90
CA SER A 407 5.48 -2.10 -7.26
C SER A 407 7.00 -1.90 -7.32
N ALA A 408 7.43 -0.83 -8.00
CA ALA A 408 8.82 -0.41 -8.00
C ALA A 408 9.12 0.14 -6.59
N HIS A 409 10.06 -0.47 -5.87
CA HIS A 409 10.49 0.02 -4.57
C HIS A 409 11.88 0.64 -4.65
N VAL A 410 11.93 1.83 -4.04
CA VAL A 410 12.96 2.39 -3.15
C VAL A 410 14.38 1.89 -3.44
N ALA A 411 15.17 2.79 -4.01
CA ALA A 411 16.62 2.69 -3.95
C ALA A 411 17.04 2.49 -2.50
N ALA A 412 17.94 1.55 -2.24
CA ALA A 412 18.73 1.62 -1.02
C ALA A 412 19.54 2.92 -1.13
N ARG A 413 19.03 4.00 -0.51
CA ARG A 413 19.73 5.30 -0.45
C ARG A 413 21.13 5.14 0.15
N ASP A 414 21.29 4.09 0.95
CA ASP A 414 22.56 3.62 1.47
C ASP A 414 23.11 2.55 0.52
N GLY A 415 23.96 2.97 -0.43
CA GLY A 415 24.73 2.08 -1.31
C GLY A 415 25.74 1.16 -0.57
N THR A 416 25.48 0.82 0.69
CA THR A 416 26.36 0.07 1.59
C THR A 416 26.04 -1.42 1.62
N LYS A 417 24.87 -1.86 1.13
CA LYS A 417 24.47 -3.27 1.14
C LYS A 417 24.09 -3.75 -0.26
N PRO A 418 24.79 -4.74 -0.86
CA PRO A 418 24.37 -5.34 -2.11
C PRO A 418 22.94 -5.91 -2.02
N LYS A 419 22.19 -5.83 -3.13
CA LYS A 419 20.76 -6.18 -3.24
C LYS A 419 20.35 -7.49 -2.57
N HIS A 420 21.21 -8.51 -2.62
CA HIS A 420 20.92 -9.79 -1.97
C HIS A 420 20.86 -9.68 -0.45
N LEU A 421 21.73 -8.89 0.18
CA LEU A 421 21.73 -8.67 1.63
C LEU A 421 20.52 -7.85 2.08
N LEU A 422 20.13 -6.83 1.31
CA LEU A 422 18.93 -6.05 1.62
C LEU A 422 17.67 -6.92 1.50
N VAL A 423 17.59 -7.77 0.46
CA VAL A 423 16.48 -8.72 0.28
C VAL A 423 16.46 -9.74 1.41
N GLU A 424 17.62 -10.25 1.82
CA GLU A 424 17.75 -11.21 2.92
C GLU A 424 17.38 -10.57 4.26
N GLU A 425 17.82 -9.35 4.53
CA GLU A 425 17.47 -8.58 5.73
C GLU A 425 15.96 -8.26 5.77
N LEU A 426 15.38 -7.87 4.64
CA LEU A 426 13.92 -7.66 4.54
C LEU A 426 13.15 -8.97 4.70
N GLN A 427 13.67 -10.10 4.21
CA GLN A 427 13.07 -11.41 4.41
C GLN A 427 13.12 -11.80 5.90
N GLN A 428 14.27 -11.62 6.56
CA GLN A 428 14.44 -11.86 7.99
C GLN A 428 13.51 -10.95 8.83
N GLN A 429 13.45 -9.65 8.54
CA GLN A 429 12.55 -8.71 9.23
C GLN A 429 11.08 -9.10 9.03
N ASN A 430 10.68 -9.52 7.82
CA ASN A 430 9.31 -9.97 7.57
C ASN A 430 9.01 -11.31 8.25
N GLU A 431 9.97 -12.23 8.34
CA GLU A 431 9.83 -13.49 9.06
C GLU A 431 9.66 -13.26 10.57
N VAL A 432 10.50 -12.41 11.17
CA VAL A 432 10.38 -12.00 12.58
C VAL A 432 9.00 -11.39 12.83
N LYS A 433 8.57 -10.45 11.98
CA LYS A 433 7.27 -9.80 12.12
C LYS A 433 6.09 -10.77 11.96
N LEU A 434 6.17 -11.72 11.04
CA LEU A 434 5.16 -12.77 10.88
C LEU A 434 5.07 -13.65 12.15
N LYS A 435 6.22 -14.01 12.72
CA LYS A 435 6.31 -14.77 13.97
C LYS A 435 5.74 -13.97 15.15
N GLU A 436 5.97 -12.65 15.24
CA GLU A 436 5.35 -11.78 16.25
C GLU A 436 3.82 -11.79 16.14
N GLU A 437 3.28 -11.65 14.92
CA GLU A 437 1.84 -11.72 14.68
C GLU A 437 1.27 -13.11 15.08
N MET A 438 1.99 -14.20 14.79
CA MET A 438 1.60 -15.55 15.21
C MET A 438 1.60 -15.73 16.73
N VAL A 439 2.61 -15.22 17.44
CA VAL A 439 2.67 -15.22 18.90
C VAL A 439 1.49 -14.44 19.46
N ASN A 440 1.23 -13.23 18.99
CA ASN A 440 0.10 -12.40 19.41
C ASN A 440 -1.26 -13.09 19.19
N VAL A 441 -1.43 -13.80 18.07
CA VAL A 441 -2.65 -14.58 17.80
C VAL A 441 -2.77 -15.76 18.77
N ARG A 442 -1.68 -16.47 19.07
CA ARG A 442 -1.66 -17.56 20.05
C ARG A 442 -1.90 -17.07 21.48
N GLU A 443 -1.37 -15.91 21.86
CA GLU A 443 -1.64 -15.29 23.17
C GLU A 443 -3.13 -14.99 23.34
N ARG A 444 -3.76 -14.38 22.34
CA ARG A 444 -5.21 -14.13 22.36
C ARG A 444 -6.00 -15.44 22.45
N ALA A 445 -5.61 -16.46 21.68
CA ALA A 445 -6.26 -17.77 21.73
C ALA A 445 -6.11 -18.43 23.12
N HIS A 446 -4.91 -18.37 23.71
CA HIS A 446 -4.64 -18.86 25.06
C HIS A 446 -5.51 -18.11 26.09
N GLN A 447 -5.55 -16.78 26.05
CA GLN A 447 -6.38 -15.99 26.95
C GLN A 447 -7.87 -16.36 26.83
N THR A 448 -8.39 -16.52 25.61
CA THR A 448 -9.79 -16.94 25.43
C THR A 448 -10.08 -18.34 25.96
N LEU A 449 -9.09 -19.25 25.98
CA LEU A 449 -9.22 -20.57 26.59
C LEU A 449 -9.22 -20.49 28.12
N VAL A 450 -8.36 -19.64 28.69
CA VAL A 450 -8.34 -19.35 30.13
C VAL A 450 -9.68 -18.78 30.57
N ASP A 451 -10.15 -17.70 29.93
CA ASP A 451 -11.43 -17.06 30.25
C ASP A 451 -12.61 -18.05 30.15
N ARG A 452 -12.57 -18.94 29.14
CA ARG A 452 -13.58 -20.00 28.96
C ARG A 452 -13.50 -21.06 30.05
N ALA A 453 -12.30 -21.51 30.42
CA ALA A 453 -12.13 -22.49 31.49
C ALA A 453 -12.63 -21.93 32.83
N GLU A 454 -12.28 -20.69 33.16
CA GLU A 454 -12.80 -19.99 34.34
C GLU A 454 -14.33 -19.86 34.31
N SER A 455 -14.89 -19.53 33.15
CA SER A 455 -16.34 -19.44 32.97
C SER A 455 -17.03 -20.79 33.13
N GLU A 456 -16.43 -21.89 32.65
CA GLU A 456 -16.94 -23.25 32.82
C GLU A 456 -16.91 -23.66 34.30
N VAL A 457 -15.81 -23.37 35.02
CA VAL A 457 -15.72 -23.60 36.48
C VAL A 457 -16.78 -22.82 37.23
N LYS A 458 -16.97 -21.52 36.94
CA LYS A 458 -18.03 -20.69 37.54
C LYS A 458 -19.43 -21.23 37.24
N ARG A 459 -19.69 -21.72 36.02
CA ARG A 459 -20.97 -22.31 35.64
C ARG A 459 -21.26 -23.61 36.38
N ILE A 460 -20.25 -24.48 36.53
CA ILE A 460 -20.37 -25.72 37.31
C ILE A 460 -20.68 -25.38 38.76
N TYR A 461 -19.93 -24.44 39.34
CA TYR A 461 -20.16 -23.94 40.69
C TYR A 461 -21.59 -23.42 40.87
N HIS A 462 -22.05 -22.50 40.02
CA HIS A 462 -23.41 -21.94 40.12
C HIS A 462 -24.52 -22.98 39.91
N ARG A 463 -24.36 -23.90 38.96
CA ARG A 463 -25.36 -24.95 38.74
C ARG A 463 -25.54 -25.82 39.96
N GLU A 464 -24.43 -26.22 40.60
CA GLU A 464 -24.46 -27.08 41.78
C GLU A 464 -24.93 -26.34 43.04
N THR A 465 -24.58 -25.05 43.20
CA THR A 465 -25.10 -24.25 44.33
C THR A 465 -26.57 -23.93 44.18
N GLN A 466 -27.07 -23.70 42.96
CA GLN A 466 -28.49 -23.44 42.70
C GLN A 466 -29.35 -24.71 42.81
N SER A 467 -28.81 -25.89 42.53
CA SER A 467 -29.53 -27.17 42.75
C SER A 467 -29.72 -27.53 44.23
N ARG A 468 -29.18 -26.73 45.16
CA ARG A 468 -29.40 -26.87 46.62
C ARG A 468 -30.37 -25.85 47.19
N VAL A 469 -31.01 -25.01 46.37
CA VAL A 469 -32.11 -24.20 46.86
C VAL A 469 -33.28 -25.16 47.15
N PRO A 470 -33.73 -25.28 48.42
CA PRO A 470 -34.82 -26.18 48.77
C PRO A 470 -36.05 -25.81 47.95
N THR A 471 -36.55 -26.77 47.17
CA THR A 471 -37.63 -26.52 46.20
C THR A 471 -39.01 -26.83 46.78
N THR A 472 -39.05 -27.45 47.96
CA THR A 472 -40.26 -27.81 48.68
C THR A 472 -40.35 -27.05 50.00
N GLU A 473 -41.57 -26.72 50.42
CA GLU A 473 -41.81 -26.00 51.68
C GLU A 473 -41.32 -26.77 52.90
N GLU A 474 -41.27 -28.11 52.84
CA GLU A 474 -40.71 -28.96 53.91
C GLU A 474 -39.19 -28.81 54.00
N GLU A 475 -38.47 -28.85 52.88
CA GLU A 475 -37.02 -28.61 52.86
C GLU A 475 -36.65 -27.18 53.28
N GLN A 476 -37.51 -26.19 52.99
CA GLN A 476 -37.34 -24.81 53.48
C GLN A 476 -37.51 -24.72 54.99
N ARG A 477 -38.53 -25.38 55.55
CA ARG A 477 -38.73 -25.44 57.00
C ARG A 477 -37.58 -26.14 57.70
N ASP A 478 -37.08 -27.24 57.17
CA ASP A 478 -35.92 -27.94 57.74
C ASP A 478 -34.64 -27.09 57.67
N TYR A 479 -34.47 -26.30 56.61
CA TYR A 479 -33.35 -25.37 56.46
C TYR A 479 -33.43 -24.20 57.46
N GLU A 480 -34.63 -23.63 57.66
CA GLU A 480 -34.90 -22.58 58.65
C GLU A 480 -34.79 -23.11 60.09
N HIS A 481 -35.19 -24.36 60.33
CA HIS A 481 -35.07 -25.02 61.64
C HIS A 481 -33.62 -25.37 61.97
N ALA A 482 -32.79 -25.71 60.97
CA ALA A 482 -31.36 -25.91 61.12
C ALA A 482 -30.61 -24.58 61.32
N GLN A 483 -31.03 -23.49 60.68
CA GLN A 483 -30.44 -22.16 60.91
C GLN A 483 -30.79 -21.58 62.29
N SER A 484 -32.01 -21.77 62.78
CA SER A 484 -32.42 -21.29 64.11
C SER A 484 -31.79 -22.08 65.27
N ALA A 485 -31.37 -23.33 65.03
CA ALA A 485 -30.67 -24.15 66.02
C ALA A 485 -29.19 -23.78 66.23
N VAL A 486 -28.59 -22.93 65.39
CA VAL A 486 -27.18 -22.52 65.48
C VAL A 486 -26.95 -21.35 66.44
N ASP A 487 -28.00 -20.62 66.83
CA ASP A 487 -27.92 -19.49 67.78
C ASP A 487 -28.16 -19.90 69.25
N GLY A 488 -28.31 -21.20 69.56
CA GLY A 488 -28.51 -21.73 70.90
C GLY A 488 -27.35 -22.60 71.39
N ASP A 489 -26.82 -22.26 72.57
CA ASP A 489 -25.69 -22.88 73.29
C ASP A 489 -25.36 -24.36 73.00
N ALA A 490 -24.09 -24.55 72.60
CA ALA A 490 -23.18 -25.64 72.97
C ALA A 490 -23.68 -27.10 72.91
N VAL A 491 -23.61 -27.72 71.71
CA VAL A 491 -23.19 -29.12 71.52
C VAL A 491 -22.51 -29.25 70.16
N GLU A 492 -21.24 -29.67 70.11
CA GLU A 492 -20.54 -29.99 68.85
C GLU A 492 -21.19 -31.18 68.15
N PRO A 493 -21.69 -31.05 66.91
CA PRO A 493 -22.04 -32.19 66.09
C PRO A 493 -20.83 -32.58 65.22
N GLU A 494 -20.26 -33.73 65.56
CA GLU A 494 -19.36 -34.56 64.74
C GLU A 494 -20.08 -34.96 63.42
N LYS A 495 -20.15 -34.05 62.44
CA LYS A 495 -20.67 -34.32 61.07
C LYS A 495 -20.28 -33.18 60.10
N GLN A 496 -18.98 -32.96 59.91
CA GLN A 496 -18.44 -31.98 58.93
C GLN A 496 -17.77 -32.61 57.70
N GLU A 497 -17.79 -33.93 57.51
CA GLU A 497 -17.01 -34.56 56.42
C GLU A 497 -17.66 -34.49 55.02
N ALA A 498 -18.99 -34.35 54.94
CA ALA A 498 -19.70 -34.31 53.66
C ALA A 498 -19.47 -33.04 52.80
N PRO A 499 -19.43 -31.80 53.35
CA PRO A 499 -19.10 -30.62 52.56
C PRO A 499 -17.63 -30.58 52.11
N GLU A 500 -16.69 -31.11 52.91
CA GLU A 500 -15.27 -31.14 52.56
C GLU A 500 -14.98 -32.05 51.36
N ALA A 501 -15.58 -33.24 51.31
CA ALA A 501 -15.38 -34.17 50.19
C ALA A 501 -15.82 -33.59 48.83
N LEU A 502 -16.88 -32.78 48.83
CA LEU A 502 -17.43 -32.17 47.62
C LEU A 502 -16.58 -30.99 47.15
N ASP A 503 -16.05 -30.19 48.07
CA ASP A 503 -15.10 -29.13 47.76
C ASP A 503 -13.74 -29.66 47.29
N ILE A 504 -13.28 -30.78 47.86
CA ILE A 504 -12.08 -31.49 47.37
C ILE A 504 -12.30 -31.96 45.93
N TRP A 505 -13.45 -32.57 45.63
CA TRP A 505 -13.78 -33.01 44.27
C TRP A 505 -13.87 -31.84 43.28
N ARG A 506 -14.44 -30.70 43.68
CA ARG A 506 -14.51 -29.48 42.86
C ARG A 506 -13.14 -28.92 42.54
N ARG A 507 -12.25 -28.84 43.52
CA ARG A 507 -10.85 -28.40 43.33
C ARG A 507 -10.13 -29.34 42.37
N GLN A 508 -10.34 -30.65 42.49
CA GLN A 508 -9.75 -31.65 41.59
C GLN A 508 -10.28 -31.54 40.15
N LEU A 509 -11.59 -31.33 39.96
CA LEU A 509 -12.18 -31.18 38.62
C LEU A 509 -11.73 -29.87 37.94
N ALA A 510 -11.73 -28.76 38.67
CA ALA A 510 -11.24 -27.48 38.17
C ALA A 510 -9.74 -27.55 37.83
N ALA A 511 -8.92 -28.16 38.69
CA ALA A 511 -7.51 -28.40 38.43
C ALA A 511 -7.31 -29.24 37.16
N ARG A 512 -8.13 -30.27 36.94
CA ARG A 512 -8.03 -31.12 35.75
C ARG A 512 -8.40 -30.40 34.45
N ILE A 513 -9.51 -29.65 34.45
CA ILE A 513 -9.94 -28.87 33.27
C ILE A 513 -8.88 -27.81 32.92
N TYR A 514 -8.31 -27.17 33.95
CA TYR A 514 -7.22 -26.21 33.78
C TYR A 514 -5.96 -26.89 33.24
N GLN A 515 -5.53 -28.01 33.84
CA GLN A 515 -4.37 -28.79 33.39
C GLN A 515 -4.50 -29.28 31.94
N GLU A 516 -5.63 -29.86 31.54
CA GLU A 516 -5.75 -30.47 30.20
C GLU A 516 -5.82 -29.41 29.07
N ARG A 517 -6.45 -28.25 29.31
CA ARG A 517 -6.69 -27.26 28.25
C ARG A 517 -5.77 -26.05 28.30
N VAL A 518 -5.49 -25.52 29.50
CA VAL A 518 -4.70 -24.30 29.66
C VAL A 518 -3.22 -24.63 29.50
N VAL A 519 -2.69 -25.63 30.21
CA VAL A 519 -1.26 -26.01 30.14
C VAL A 519 -0.84 -26.41 28.72
N ALA A 520 -1.67 -27.20 28.03
CA ALA A 520 -1.40 -27.58 26.64
C ALA A 520 -1.37 -26.36 25.68
N SER A 521 -2.19 -25.34 25.95
CA SER A 521 -2.17 -24.10 25.16
C SER A 521 -1.00 -23.18 25.53
N GLU A 522 -0.59 -23.20 26.80
CA GLU A 522 0.57 -22.46 27.30
C GLU A 522 1.88 -23.01 26.73
N ALA A 523 2.05 -24.33 26.70
CA ALA A 523 3.19 -24.98 26.04
C ALA A 523 3.30 -24.58 24.55
N LYS A 524 2.17 -24.54 23.83
CA LYS A 524 2.12 -24.08 22.43
C LYS A 524 2.48 -22.60 22.28
N LEU A 525 2.14 -21.78 23.27
CA LEU A 525 2.51 -20.37 23.30
C LEU A 525 4.01 -20.20 23.58
N ARG A 526 4.58 -20.94 24.53
CA ARG A 526 6.03 -20.92 24.83
C ARG A 526 6.87 -21.39 23.65
N LEU A 527 6.44 -22.44 22.94
CA LEU A 527 7.08 -22.87 21.69
C LEU A 527 7.05 -21.77 20.61
N ALA A 528 5.93 -21.05 20.47
CA ALA A 528 5.84 -19.93 19.52
C ALA A 528 6.79 -18.78 19.89
N LYS A 529 6.90 -18.46 21.19
CA LYS A 529 7.83 -17.46 21.71
C LYS A 529 9.28 -17.87 21.50
N ALA A 530 9.61 -19.15 21.64
CA ALA A 530 10.93 -19.67 21.33
C ALA A 530 11.27 -19.52 19.83
N GLU A 531 10.35 -19.86 18.93
CA GLU A 531 10.54 -19.67 17.48
C GLU A 531 10.76 -18.20 17.08
N LEU A 532 10.11 -17.27 17.79
CA LEU A 532 10.31 -15.83 17.63
C LEU A 532 11.73 -15.42 18.06
N LEU A 533 12.17 -15.86 19.24
CA LEU A 533 13.49 -15.54 19.77
C LEU A 533 14.60 -16.12 18.88
N GLU A 534 14.45 -17.34 18.34
CA GLU A 534 15.39 -17.88 17.34
C GLU A 534 15.49 -17.00 16.09
N ALA A 535 14.36 -16.47 15.61
CA ALA A 535 14.33 -15.58 14.45
C ALA A 535 15.01 -14.22 14.72
N ARG A 536 15.02 -13.76 15.97
CA ARG A 536 15.74 -12.54 16.41
C ARG A 536 17.23 -12.78 16.67
N GLY A 537 17.65 -14.05 16.75
CA GLY A 537 19.04 -14.44 17.03
C GLY A 537 19.31 -14.87 18.48
N ASP A 538 18.30 -14.83 19.36
CA ASP A 538 18.42 -15.12 20.80
C ASP A 538 18.32 -16.62 21.10
N LYS A 539 19.26 -17.41 20.56
CA LYS A 539 19.22 -18.88 20.61
C LYS A 539 19.20 -19.45 22.05
N ALA A 540 19.89 -18.81 22.98
CA ALA A 540 19.99 -19.30 24.36
C ALA A 540 18.64 -19.22 25.10
N GLU A 541 17.92 -18.11 24.94
CA GLU A 541 16.61 -17.92 25.56
C GLU A 541 15.54 -18.78 24.88
N ALA A 542 15.61 -18.95 23.56
CA ALA A 542 14.75 -19.88 22.85
C ALA A 542 14.94 -21.34 23.32
N GLN A 543 16.17 -21.77 23.55
CA GLN A 543 16.44 -23.12 24.08
C GLN A 543 15.88 -23.30 25.49
N ARG A 544 15.96 -22.27 26.35
CA ARG A 544 15.32 -22.30 27.69
C ARG A 544 13.81 -22.46 27.58
N LEU A 545 13.15 -21.65 26.76
CA LEU A 545 11.68 -21.77 26.56
C LEU A 545 11.27 -23.11 25.95
N LYS A 546 12.10 -23.71 25.07
CA LYS A 546 11.85 -25.05 24.54
C LYS A 546 12.02 -26.15 25.60
N ALA A 547 13.00 -26.01 26.49
CA ALA A 547 13.20 -26.94 27.61
C ALA A 547 12.02 -26.87 28.59
N GLU A 548 11.62 -25.66 29.01
CA GLU A 548 10.47 -25.44 29.88
C GLU A 548 9.16 -25.96 29.27
N ALA A 549 8.95 -25.76 27.96
CA ALA A 549 7.77 -26.30 27.28
C ALA A 549 7.80 -27.83 27.14
N GLY A 550 8.98 -28.45 27.15
CA GLY A 550 9.15 -29.91 27.09
C GLY A 550 8.83 -30.58 28.42
N ASP A 551 9.23 -29.96 29.53
CA ASP A 551 9.00 -30.49 30.88
C ASP A 551 7.50 -30.50 31.26
N ASP A 552 6.72 -29.52 30.78
CA ASP A 552 5.28 -29.42 31.08
C ASP A 552 4.39 -30.41 30.32
N VAL A 553 4.89 -31.05 29.25
CA VAL A 553 4.11 -31.99 28.40
C VAL A 553 4.29 -33.44 28.85
N VAL A 554 5.12 -33.70 29.87
CA VAL A 554 5.22 -35.02 30.50
C VAL A 554 3.96 -35.25 31.35
N ILE A 555 2.86 -35.63 30.67
CA ILE A 555 1.70 -36.24 31.32
C ILE A 555 2.27 -37.41 32.12
N PRO A 556 2.06 -37.48 33.45
CA PRO A 556 2.56 -38.59 34.25
C PRO A 556 1.95 -39.86 33.70
N SER A 557 2.76 -40.60 32.93
CA SER A 557 2.41 -41.94 32.52
C SER A 557 2.24 -42.73 33.81
N SER A 558 1.01 -43.18 34.05
CA SER A 558 0.63 -43.97 35.21
C SER A 558 1.36 -45.32 35.15
N SER A 559 2.63 -45.33 35.56
CA SER A 559 3.40 -46.52 35.87
C SER A 559 3.49 -46.62 37.38
N GLY A 560 2.33 -46.81 38.01
CA GLY A 560 2.17 -47.01 39.45
C GLY A 560 1.21 -48.17 39.68
N SER A 561 1.73 -49.22 40.33
CA SER A 561 1.13 -50.50 40.72
C SER A 561 -0.38 -50.50 41.04
N PRO A 562 -1.14 -51.58 40.68
CA PRO A 562 -2.58 -51.64 40.90
C PRO A 562 -2.91 -51.98 42.36
N GLY A 563 -3.01 -50.95 43.21
CA GLY A 563 -3.57 -51.05 44.56
C GLY A 563 -5.05 -50.66 44.58
N ALA A 564 -5.92 -51.65 44.81
CA ALA A 564 -7.33 -51.58 45.22
C ALA A 564 -7.97 -50.18 45.39
N GLY A 565 -8.53 -49.65 44.30
CA GLY A 565 -9.37 -48.44 44.33
C GLY A 565 -10.06 -48.06 43.01
N GLY A 566 -9.72 -48.73 41.90
CA GLY A 566 -10.18 -48.38 40.55
C GLY A 566 -11.63 -48.74 40.17
N GLY A 567 -12.38 -49.42 41.05
CA GLY A 567 -13.75 -49.86 40.75
C GLY A 567 -14.80 -48.74 40.75
N ALA A 568 -14.66 -47.75 41.64
CA ALA A 568 -15.63 -46.66 41.76
C ALA A 568 -15.53 -45.68 40.58
N TRP A 569 -14.31 -45.41 40.10
CA TRP A 569 -14.05 -44.39 39.08
C TRP A 569 -14.35 -44.84 37.65
N SER A 570 -14.18 -46.12 37.33
CA SER A 570 -14.60 -46.68 36.04
C SER A 570 -16.14 -46.74 35.93
N SER A 571 -16.82 -47.02 37.06
CA SER A 571 -18.27 -46.99 37.16
C SER A 571 -18.82 -45.58 36.93
N ILE A 572 -18.25 -44.55 37.57
CA ILE A 572 -18.66 -43.15 37.37
C ILE A 572 -18.37 -42.66 35.94
N LYS A 573 -17.22 -43.01 35.35
CA LYS A 573 -16.92 -42.72 33.93
C LYS A 573 -17.94 -43.35 32.99
N SER A 574 -18.32 -44.61 33.23
CA SER A 574 -19.29 -45.33 32.40
C SER A 574 -20.72 -44.84 32.58
N ALA A 575 -21.07 -44.28 33.75
CA ALA A 575 -22.34 -43.62 34.02
C ALA A 575 -22.42 -42.24 33.33
N LEU A 576 -21.36 -41.43 33.41
CA LEU A 576 -21.28 -40.13 32.72
C LEU A 576 -21.27 -40.27 31.20
N HIS A 577 -20.58 -41.28 30.67
CA HIS A 577 -20.57 -41.56 29.23
C HIS A 577 -21.96 -41.99 28.72
N ARG A 578 -22.72 -42.75 29.53
CA ARG A 578 -24.12 -43.13 29.21
C ARG A 578 -25.10 -41.97 29.29
N VAL A 579 -24.87 -40.99 30.17
CA VAL A 579 -25.69 -39.78 30.28
C VAL A 579 -25.40 -38.80 29.14
N LEU A 580 -24.15 -38.70 28.70
CA LEU A 580 -23.74 -37.83 27.58
C LEU A 580 -24.11 -38.38 26.20
N LEU A 581 -24.25 -39.71 26.04
CA LEU A 581 -24.71 -40.34 24.79
C LEU A 581 -26.24 -40.41 24.66
N ARG A 582 -27.00 -40.14 25.74
CA ARG A 582 -28.47 -40.07 25.71
C ARG A 582 -29.03 -38.66 25.49
N ARG A 583 -28.17 -37.64 25.48
CA ARG A 583 -28.46 -36.29 25.02
C ARG A 583 -27.96 -36.12 23.60
#